data_AF-B5JMU0-F1
#
_entry.id   AF-B5JMU0-F1
#
_cell.length_a   1.000
_cell.length_b   1.000
_cell.length_c   1.000
_cell.angle_alpha   90.00
_cell.angle_beta   90.00
_cell.angle_gamma   90.00
#
_symmetry.space_group_name_H-M   'P 1'
#
loop_
_entity.id
_entity.type
_entity.pdbx_description
1 polymer ?
#
loop_
_entity_poly.entity_id
_entity_poly.type
_entity_poly.pdbx_seq_one_letter_code
_entity_poly.pdbx_strand_id
1 'polypeptide(L)'
;MKKTQDFTTNHNTNQRRNMSATLEAPTTEKTAVKKMRKIAIYGKGGIGKSTTTQNTVAALAEMGKKIMVVGCDPKADSTRLLLGGLAQRSVLDTLREEGEDVELEDIRSGGFCSTLCVESGGPEPGVGCAGRGIITSINMLEQLGAYDEEQELDYVFYDVLGDVVCGGFAMPIREGKAEEIYIVCSGEMMAMYAANNICKGIMKFAETGVVRLGGLICNSRNVDRERDLIEEFAKRLGTQMVHFVPRDNDVQRAEINRKTVIDWNSEVNQANEYRTLAKNIDKNTMTVIPKPLEIEELEALLMEYGLFN
;
A
#
# COMPACT_ATOMS: atom_id res chain seq x y z
N MET A 1 11.96 65.07 -76.10
CA MET A 1 12.04 66.54 -76.08
C MET A 1 12.51 67.00 -74.69
N LYS A 2 12.84 68.30 -74.52
CA LYS A 2 13.21 69.04 -73.28
C LYS A 2 12.33 68.67 -72.05
N LYS A 3 12.66 68.81 -70.75
CA LYS A 3 13.84 69.23 -69.90
C LYS A 3 13.55 68.61 -68.48
N THR A 4 14.35 68.59 -67.39
CA THR A 4 15.64 69.15 -66.91
C THR A 4 16.27 68.18 -65.87
N GLN A 5 17.43 68.52 -65.29
CA GLN A 5 17.91 68.03 -64.00
C GLN A 5 17.29 68.84 -62.82
N ASP A 6 17.40 68.36 -61.58
CA ASP A 6 18.18 69.05 -60.52
C ASP A 6 18.30 68.20 -59.23
N PHE A 7 19.33 68.49 -58.44
CA PHE A 7 19.63 67.92 -57.11
C PHE A 7 19.17 68.89 -56.01
N THR A 8 18.77 68.43 -54.82
CA THR A 8 19.37 68.86 -53.53
C THR A 8 18.79 68.21 -52.25
N THR A 9 19.67 68.07 -51.24
CA THR A 9 19.46 68.07 -49.77
C THR A 9 18.66 66.98 -49.03
N ASN A 10 19.31 66.44 -48.00
CA ASN A 10 18.77 65.58 -46.94
C ASN A 10 17.85 66.34 -45.97
N HIS A 11 16.92 65.63 -45.32
CA HIS A 11 16.71 65.77 -43.87
C HIS A 11 16.31 64.43 -43.21
N ASN A 12 16.80 64.21 -41.99
CA ASN A 12 16.57 62.99 -41.21
C ASN A 12 15.20 63.02 -40.51
N THR A 13 14.49 61.89 -40.50
CA THR A 13 13.59 61.51 -39.39
C THR A 13 13.65 60.01 -39.14
N ASN A 14 13.92 59.62 -37.89
CA ASN A 14 13.94 58.21 -37.48
C ASN A 14 12.52 57.67 -37.34
N GLN A 15 12.21 56.56 -38.02
CA GLN A 15 11.20 55.61 -37.55
C GLN A 15 11.76 54.18 -37.60
N ARG A 16 12.23 53.70 -36.45
CA ARG A 16 12.60 52.30 -36.25
C ARG A 16 11.33 51.45 -36.29
N ARG A 17 11.23 50.51 -37.24
CA ARG A 17 10.19 49.46 -37.18
C ARG A 17 10.59 48.46 -36.09
N ASN A 18 9.77 48.36 -35.04
CA ASN A 18 9.96 47.33 -34.01
C ASN A 18 9.67 45.95 -34.62
N MET A 19 10.68 45.08 -34.67
CA MET A 19 10.44 43.64 -34.76
C MET A 19 10.08 43.12 -33.37
N SER A 20 8.79 43.05 -33.07
CA SER A 20 8.30 42.32 -31.89
C SER A 20 8.42 40.82 -32.15
N ALA A 21 9.61 40.27 -31.92
CA ALA A 21 9.80 38.83 -31.82
C ALA A 21 9.14 38.35 -30.53
N THR A 22 7.91 37.86 -30.61
CA THR A 22 7.20 37.25 -29.49
C THR A 22 7.89 35.94 -29.14
N LEU A 23 8.82 35.98 -28.20
CA LEU A 23 9.36 34.79 -27.55
C LEU A 23 8.25 34.19 -26.69
N GLU A 24 7.49 33.25 -27.25
CA GLU A 24 6.61 32.40 -26.48
C GLU A 24 7.48 31.61 -25.51
N ALA A 25 7.32 31.87 -24.21
CA ALA A 25 7.99 31.10 -23.18
C ALA A 25 7.52 29.64 -23.28
N PRO A 26 8.41 28.65 -23.12
CA PRO A 26 7.99 27.26 -23.15
C PRO A 26 6.95 27.03 -22.05
N THR A 27 5.72 26.71 -22.46
CA THR A 27 4.67 26.32 -21.53
C THR A 27 5.12 25.05 -20.85
N THR A 28 5.52 25.16 -19.59
CA THR A 28 5.77 23.99 -18.75
C THR A 28 4.45 23.27 -18.57
N GLU A 29 4.24 22.22 -19.38
CA GLU A 29 3.27 21.19 -19.05
C GLU A 29 3.58 20.74 -17.63
N LYS A 30 2.65 20.99 -16.71
CA LYS A 30 2.75 20.46 -15.36
C LYS A 30 2.51 18.96 -15.48
N THR A 31 3.60 18.21 -15.61
CA THR A 31 3.61 16.74 -15.52
C THR A 31 2.75 16.37 -14.31
N ALA A 32 1.68 15.62 -14.54
CA ALA A 32 0.71 15.34 -13.49
C ALA A 32 1.41 14.56 -12.37
N VAL A 33 1.61 15.20 -11.22
CA VAL A 33 2.37 14.63 -10.09
C VAL A 33 1.74 13.29 -9.72
N LYS A 34 2.51 12.22 -9.87
CA LYS A 34 2.07 10.84 -9.75
C LYS A 34 1.81 10.54 -8.26
N LYS A 35 0.57 10.75 -7.81
CA LYS A 35 0.25 10.58 -6.38
C LYS A 35 0.48 9.13 -5.94
N MET A 36 1.51 8.93 -5.13
CA MET A 36 1.80 7.68 -4.43
C MET A 36 0.58 7.20 -3.63
N ARG A 37 0.18 5.94 -3.82
CA ARG A 37 -0.90 5.30 -3.05
C ARG A 37 -0.35 4.71 -1.77
N LYS A 38 -0.87 5.18 -0.63
CA LYS A 38 -0.47 4.71 0.70
C LYS A 38 -1.46 3.67 1.22
N ILE A 39 -1.12 2.40 1.05
CA ILE A 39 -1.96 1.25 1.36
C ILE A 39 -1.55 0.62 2.69
N ALA A 40 -2.50 0.18 3.51
CA ALA A 40 -2.21 -0.71 4.64
C ALA A 40 -3.06 -1.98 4.61
N ILE A 41 -2.41 -3.10 4.91
CA ILE A 41 -3.02 -4.44 4.98
C ILE A 41 -3.21 -4.80 6.45
N TYR A 42 -4.46 -5.04 6.85
CA TYR A 42 -4.86 -5.46 8.19
C TYR A 42 -5.54 -6.83 8.18
N GLY A 43 -5.82 -7.38 9.36
CA GLY A 43 -6.45 -8.70 9.54
C GLY A 43 -5.83 -9.51 10.68
N LYS A 44 -6.55 -10.57 11.07
CA LYS A 44 -6.22 -11.51 12.16
C LYS A 44 -4.80 -12.13 12.02
N GLY A 45 -4.19 -12.49 13.14
CA GLY A 45 -2.95 -13.24 13.21
C GLY A 45 -3.09 -14.63 12.59
N GLY A 46 -2.07 -15.06 11.84
CA GLY A 46 -2.11 -16.35 11.13
C GLY A 46 -3.13 -16.44 9.98
N ILE A 47 -3.84 -15.36 9.62
CA ILE A 47 -4.76 -15.36 8.46
C ILE A 47 -4.02 -15.47 7.12
N GLY A 48 -2.74 -15.08 7.09
CA GLY A 48 -1.91 -15.01 5.88
C GLY A 48 -1.78 -13.61 5.27
N LYS A 49 -1.84 -12.55 6.11
CA LYS A 49 -1.58 -11.15 5.70
C LYS A 49 -0.27 -11.04 4.91
N SER A 50 0.87 -11.24 5.59
CA SER A 50 2.21 -10.99 5.08
C SER A 50 2.53 -11.78 3.81
N THR A 51 2.06 -13.04 3.72
CA THR A 51 2.09 -13.84 2.48
C THR A 51 1.31 -13.17 1.35
N THR A 52 0.08 -12.72 1.62
CA THR A 52 -0.78 -12.04 0.63
C THR A 52 -0.19 -10.69 0.22
N THR A 53 0.30 -9.89 1.18
CA THR A 53 0.96 -8.59 0.96
C THR A 53 2.16 -8.76 0.03
N GLN A 54 3.10 -9.65 0.36
CA GLN A 54 4.34 -9.84 -0.40
C GLN A 54 4.08 -10.39 -1.81
N ASN A 55 3.13 -11.32 -1.98
CA ASN A 55 2.76 -11.81 -3.31
C ASN A 55 2.06 -10.73 -4.16
N THR A 56 1.20 -9.91 -3.55
CA THR A 56 0.53 -8.80 -4.24
C THR A 56 1.53 -7.72 -4.66
N VAL A 57 2.48 -7.38 -3.78
CA VAL A 57 3.59 -6.46 -4.06
C VAL A 57 4.47 -7.00 -5.19
N ALA A 58 4.86 -8.27 -5.15
CA ALA A 58 5.65 -8.89 -6.21
C ALA A 58 4.93 -8.86 -7.57
N ALA A 59 3.61 -9.08 -7.61
CA ALA A 59 2.82 -8.97 -8.83
C ALA A 59 2.65 -7.52 -9.33
N LEU A 60 2.55 -6.53 -8.43
CA LEU A 60 2.57 -5.11 -8.80
C LEU A 60 3.96 -4.67 -9.32
N ALA A 61 5.05 -5.21 -8.75
CA ALA A 61 6.41 -4.94 -9.21
C ALA A 61 6.72 -5.62 -10.56
N GLU A 62 6.19 -6.82 -10.81
CA GLU A 62 6.17 -7.47 -12.13
C GLU A 62 5.41 -6.60 -13.17
N MET A 63 4.38 -5.87 -12.74
CA MET A 63 3.68 -4.85 -13.54
C MET A 63 4.42 -3.50 -13.64
N GLY A 64 5.68 -3.41 -13.20
CA GLY A 64 6.55 -2.23 -13.36
C GLY A 64 6.25 -1.07 -12.41
N LYS A 65 5.55 -1.30 -11.29
CA LYS A 65 5.30 -0.27 -10.26
C LYS A 65 6.51 -0.16 -9.32
N LYS A 66 6.89 1.07 -8.93
CA LYS A 66 7.84 1.30 -7.84
C LYS A 66 7.14 1.18 -6.49
N ILE A 67 7.63 0.34 -5.59
CA ILE A 67 6.92 -0.02 -4.34
C ILE A 67 7.89 -0.07 -3.16
N MET A 68 7.47 0.47 -2.01
CA MET A 68 8.08 0.19 -0.72
C MET A 68 7.12 -0.59 0.19
N VAL A 69 7.63 -1.58 0.92
CA VAL A 69 6.92 -2.34 1.95
C VAL A 69 7.51 -2.01 3.31
N VAL A 70 6.65 -1.63 4.26
CA VAL A 70 7.01 -1.32 5.64
C VAL A 70 6.30 -2.32 6.56
N GLY A 71 7.06 -3.27 7.10
CA GLY A 71 6.57 -4.25 8.06
C GLY A 71 6.18 -3.60 9.38
N CYS A 72 4.93 -3.83 9.80
CA CYS A 72 4.32 -3.28 11.02
C CYS A 72 3.68 -4.39 11.88
N ASP A 73 4.19 -5.62 11.76
CA ASP A 73 3.98 -6.73 12.69
C ASP A 73 5.29 -6.95 13.48
N PRO A 74 5.27 -7.02 14.83
CA PRO A 74 6.48 -7.17 15.64
C PRO A 74 7.26 -8.48 15.42
N LYS A 75 6.82 -9.37 14.53
CA LYS A 75 7.56 -10.56 14.09
C LYS A 75 8.69 -10.29 13.09
N ALA A 76 8.67 -9.13 12.41
CA ALA A 76 9.66 -8.73 11.40
C ALA A 76 9.85 -9.72 10.23
N ASP A 77 8.77 -10.38 9.78
CA ASP A 77 8.76 -11.29 8.62
C ASP A 77 7.90 -10.79 7.43
N SER A 78 7.44 -9.53 7.49
CA SER A 78 6.60 -8.84 6.50
C SER A 78 7.25 -8.67 5.12
N THR A 79 8.58 -8.75 5.02
CA THR A 79 9.39 -8.55 3.79
C THR A 79 10.25 -9.77 3.42
N ARG A 80 10.23 -10.82 4.25
CA ARG A 80 11.09 -12.01 4.18
C ARG A 80 11.10 -12.73 2.82
N LEU A 81 9.97 -12.79 2.13
CA LEU A 81 9.79 -13.46 0.84
C LEU A 81 10.20 -12.58 -0.36
N LEU A 82 10.21 -11.25 -0.19
CA LEU A 82 10.74 -10.31 -1.19
C LEU A 82 12.28 -10.23 -1.13
N LEU A 83 12.87 -10.51 0.04
CA LEU A 83 14.31 -10.51 0.30
C LEU A 83 14.95 -11.92 0.21
N GLY A 84 14.30 -12.88 -0.45
CA GLY A 84 14.84 -14.24 -0.65
C GLY A 84 15.13 -15.03 0.65
N GLY A 85 14.49 -14.64 1.75
CA GLY A 85 14.69 -15.23 3.07
C GLY A 85 15.81 -14.64 3.92
N LEU A 86 16.45 -13.56 3.46
CA LEU A 86 17.23 -12.68 4.33
C LEU A 86 16.30 -12.10 5.41
N ALA A 87 16.77 -12.07 6.65
CA ALA A 87 16.18 -11.26 7.69
C ALA A 87 16.96 -9.94 7.70
N GLN A 88 16.35 -8.87 7.21
CA GLN A 88 16.95 -7.53 7.34
C GLN A 88 16.87 -7.06 8.80
N ARG A 89 17.79 -6.19 9.19
CA ARG A 89 17.77 -5.53 10.49
C ARG A 89 16.58 -4.56 10.54
N SER A 90 15.88 -4.50 11.66
CA SER A 90 14.70 -3.63 11.77
C SER A 90 15.08 -2.23 12.22
N VAL A 91 14.25 -1.23 11.93
CA VAL A 91 14.52 0.17 12.33
C VAL A 91 14.79 0.29 13.84
N LEU A 92 14.09 -0.50 14.66
CA LEU A 92 14.27 -0.53 16.13
C LEU A 92 15.46 -1.35 16.61
N ASP A 93 16.10 -2.14 15.75
CA ASP A 93 17.38 -2.80 16.04
C ASP A 93 18.53 -1.86 15.67
N THR A 94 18.49 -1.28 14.46
CA THR A 94 19.42 -0.26 13.98
C THR A 94 19.51 0.92 14.97
N LEU A 95 18.38 1.53 15.35
CA LEU A 95 18.30 2.57 16.39
C LEU A 95 18.88 2.17 17.77
N ARG A 96 18.92 0.87 18.11
CA ARG A 96 19.42 0.40 19.41
C ARG A 96 20.93 0.19 19.44
N GLU A 97 21.55 0.02 18.28
CA GLU A 97 22.99 -0.23 18.15
C GLU A 97 23.76 1.01 17.65
N GLU A 98 23.16 1.79 16.74
CA GLU A 98 23.77 2.99 16.12
C GLU A 98 23.26 4.32 16.72
N GLY A 99 22.12 4.32 17.42
CA GLY A 99 21.59 5.52 18.06
C GLY A 99 20.79 6.40 17.11
N GLU A 100 21.18 7.68 16.96
CA GLU A 100 20.51 8.64 16.07
C GLU A 100 21.21 8.78 14.70
N ASP A 101 22.45 8.28 14.56
CA ASP A 101 23.26 8.32 13.33
C ASP A 101 22.88 7.18 12.35
N VAL A 102 21.59 7.09 11.99
CA VAL A 102 21.02 6.03 11.12
C VAL A 102 20.68 6.59 9.74
N GLU A 103 21.27 6.04 8.68
CA GLU A 103 20.93 6.42 7.30
C GLU A 103 19.84 5.52 6.70
N LEU A 104 19.24 5.95 5.58
CA LEU A 104 18.13 5.22 4.97
C LEU A 104 18.54 3.82 4.46
N GLU A 105 19.76 3.70 3.97
CA GLU A 105 20.33 2.46 3.43
C GLU A 105 20.54 1.37 4.49
N ASP A 106 20.71 1.74 5.78
CA ASP A 106 20.91 0.79 6.89
C ASP A 106 19.61 0.10 7.32
N ILE A 107 18.45 0.65 6.93
CA ILE A 107 17.11 0.16 7.27
C ILE A 107 16.26 -0.27 6.06
N ARG A 108 16.72 0.00 4.83
CA ARG A 108 15.94 -0.19 3.59
C ARG A 108 16.62 -1.13 2.60
N SER A 109 16.24 -2.40 2.63
CA SER A 109 16.76 -3.42 1.71
C SER A 109 16.06 -3.40 0.34
N GLY A 110 16.82 -3.67 -0.73
CA GLY A 110 16.28 -3.97 -2.06
C GLY A 110 15.90 -5.44 -2.21
N GLY A 111 14.72 -5.72 -2.79
CA GLY A 111 14.18 -7.07 -3.00
C GLY A 111 13.76 -7.38 -4.44
N PHE A 112 12.93 -8.40 -4.60
CA PHE A 112 12.38 -8.87 -5.87
C PHE A 112 11.81 -7.72 -6.74
N CYS A 113 12.12 -7.71 -8.04
CA CYS A 113 11.72 -6.65 -8.98
C CYS A 113 11.97 -5.21 -8.47
N SER A 114 13.06 -5.02 -7.71
CA SER A 114 13.45 -3.72 -7.12
C SER A 114 12.41 -3.13 -6.13
N THR A 115 11.59 -3.97 -5.49
CA THR A 115 10.79 -3.54 -4.33
C THR A 115 11.69 -3.11 -3.19
N LEU A 116 11.43 -1.96 -2.58
CA LEU A 116 12.09 -1.53 -1.36
C LEU A 116 11.40 -2.15 -0.14
N CYS A 117 12.16 -2.58 0.84
CA CYS A 117 11.68 -3.32 2.01
C CYS A 117 12.24 -2.70 3.28
N VAL A 118 11.40 -2.54 4.31
CA VAL A 118 11.76 -2.11 5.66
C VAL A 118 10.98 -2.94 6.67
N GLU A 119 11.59 -3.32 7.80
CA GLU A 119 10.86 -3.86 8.96
C GLU A 119 10.89 -2.83 10.10
N SER A 120 9.73 -2.49 10.67
CA SER A 120 9.70 -1.68 11.90
C SER A 120 10.32 -2.41 13.09
N GLY A 121 10.21 -3.74 13.13
CA GLY A 121 10.60 -4.53 14.29
C GLY A 121 9.62 -4.44 15.46
N GLY A 122 9.90 -5.22 16.50
CA GLY A 122 9.18 -5.20 17.77
C GLY A 122 10.10 -4.78 18.93
N PRO A 123 9.53 -4.34 20.06
CA PRO A 123 10.27 -4.30 21.32
C PRO A 123 10.58 -5.73 21.78
N GLU A 124 11.51 -5.85 22.74
CA GLU A 124 11.87 -7.15 23.32
C GLU A 124 10.65 -7.87 23.92
N PRO A 125 10.53 -9.21 23.78
CA PRO A 125 9.39 -9.96 24.30
C PRO A 125 9.13 -9.72 25.79
N GLY A 126 7.96 -9.15 26.10
CA GLY A 126 7.56 -8.79 27.47
C GLY A 126 7.89 -7.35 27.88
N VAL A 127 8.51 -6.55 27.01
CA VAL A 127 8.94 -5.16 27.26
C VAL A 127 8.30 -4.20 26.24
N GLY A 128 8.20 -2.92 26.59
CA GLY A 128 7.89 -1.84 25.65
C GLY A 128 6.46 -1.83 25.12
N CYS A 129 6.29 -1.41 23.86
CA CYS A 129 5.01 -1.40 23.16
C CYS A 129 5.24 -1.39 21.64
N ALA A 130 4.85 -2.45 20.92
CA ALA A 130 4.99 -2.55 19.47
C ALA A 130 4.31 -1.39 18.73
N GLY A 131 3.15 -0.94 19.24
CA GLY A 131 2.45 0.23 18.72
C GLY A 131 3.19 1.57 18.91
N ARG A 132 4.23 1.67 19.73
CA ARG A 132 5.16 2.83 19.71
C ARG A 132 6.31 2.62 18.73
N GLY A 133 6.78 1.39 18.60
CA GLY A 133 7.83 1.02 17.64
C GLY A 133 7.48 1.41 16.20
N ILE A 134 6.25 1.12 15.77
CA ILE A 134 5.72 1.51 14.46
C ILE A 134 5.74 3.03 14.24
N ILE A 135 5.43 3.81 15.28
CA ILE A 135 5.44 5.29 15.22
C ILE A 135 6.87 5.79 15.03
N THR A 136 7.82 5.28 15.81
CA THR A 136 9.24 5.61 15.67
C THR A 136 9.77 5.24 14.29
N SER A 137 9.44 4.04 13.79
CA SER A 137 9.87 3.57 12.46
C SER A 137 9.33 4.42 11.32
N ILE A 138 8.02 4.71 11.30
CA ILE A 138 7.40 5.51 10.24
C ILE A 138 7.92 6.96 10.28
N ASN A 139 8.09 7.54 11.47
CA ASN A 139 8.64 8.89 11.61
C ASN A 139 10.11 8.96 11.15
N MET A 140 10.93 7.95 11.49
CA MET A 140 12.31 7.87 11.00
C MET A 140 12.37 7.79 9.47
N LEU A 141 11.54 6.96 8.85
CA LEU A 141 11.43 6.87 7.39
C LEU A 141 10.96 8.20 6.74
N GLU A 142 10.13 9.00 7.41
CA GLU A 142 9.78 10.35 6.96
C GLU A 142 10.92 11.36 7.15
N GLN A 143 11.71 11.25 8.22
CA GLN A 143 12.88 12.11 8.46
C GLN A 143 14.03 11.84 7.47
N LEU A 144 14.17 10.58 7.03
CA LEU A 144 15.18 10.13 6.07
C LEU A 144 14.73 10.21 4.60
N GLY A 145 13.62 10.90 4.29
CA GLY A 145 13.17 11.12 2.91
C GLY A 145 12.72 9.86 2.15
N ALA A 146 12.37 8.77 2.85
CA ALA A 146 11.99 7.49 2.25
C ALA A 146 10.67 7.54 1.45
N TYR A 147 9.93 8.64 1.56
CA TYR A 147 8.63 8.89 0.93
C TYR A 147 8.64 10.09 -0.02
N ASP A 148 9.80 10.70 -0.26
CA ASP A 148 9.94 11.92 -1.05
C ASP A 148 9.74 11.65 -2.55
N GLU A 149 9.38 12.70 -3.30
CA GLU A 149 9.08 12.57 -4.75
C GLU A 149 10.28 12.03 -5.55
N GLU A 150 11.51 12.25 -5.08
CA GLU A 150 12.76 11.72 -5.66
C GLU A 150 12.86 10.19 -5.62
N GLN A 151 12.14 9.52 -4.72
CA GLN A 151 12.05 8.05 -4.68
C GLN A 151 11.15 7.50 -5.82
N GLU A 152 10.32 8.35 -6.43
CA GLU A 152 9.32 8.05 -7.46
C GLU A 152 8.38 6.86 -7.13
N LEU A 153 8.00 6.70 -5.86
CA LEU A 153 7.18 5.57 -5.42
C LEU A 153 5.72 5.64 -5.94
N ASP A 154 5.25 4.55 -6.54
CA ASP A 154 3.84 4.37 -6.92
C ASP A 154 3.01 3.95 -5.71
N TYR A 155 3.59 3.12 -4.84
CA TYR A 155 2.93 2.48 -3.70
C TYR A 155 3.81 2.44 -2.46
N VAL A 156 3.18 2.62 -1.31
CA VAL A 156 3.67 2.14 -0.01
C VAL A 156 2.68 1.13 0.53
N PHE A 157 3.15 -0.02 0.99
CA PHE A 157 2.36 -1.04 1.69
C PHE A 157 2.81 -1.18 3.14
N TYR A 158 1.94 -0.85 4.09
CA TYR A 158 2.13 -1.16 5.51
C TYR A 158 1.47 -2.51 5.84
N ASP A 159 2.24 -3.51 6.30
CA ASP A 159 1.71 -4.81 6.73
C ASP A 159 1.49 -4.80 8.25
N VAL A 160 0.26 -4.53 8.72
CA VAL A 160 -0.01 -4.13 10.11
C VAL A 160 -0.69 -5.24 10.90
N LEU A 161 -0.22 -5.49 12.14
CA LEU A 161 -0.86 -6.44 13.07
C LEU A 161 -2.31 -6.03 13.39
N GLY A 162 -3.28 -6.77 12.83
CA GLY A 162 -4.71 -6.49 12.98
C GLY A 162 -5.43 -7.18 14.15
N ASP A 163 -4.73 -7.94 15.00
CA ASP A 163 -5.35 -8.60 16.18
C ASP A 163 -5.74 -7.62 17.28
N VAL A 164 -5.02 -6.51 17.40
CA VAL A 164 -5.16 -5.54 18.49
C VAL A 164 -5.20 -4.13 17.91
N VAL A 165 -6.40 -3.58 17.72
CA VAL A 165 -6.60 -2.21 17.19
C VAL A 165 -6.38 -1.15 18.30
N CYS A 166 -5.23 -1.21 18.99
CA CYS A 166 -4.85 -0.20 19.97
C CYS A 166 -4.30 1.07 19.29
N GLY A 167 -4.19 2.17 20.03
CA GLY A 167 -3.84 3.48 19.49
C GLY A 167 -2.47 3.62 18.81
N GLY A 168 -1.61 2.59 18.87
CA GLY A 168 -0.35 2.52 18.13
C GLY A 168 -0.45 1.72 16.83
N PHE A 169 -1.07 0.52 16.84
CA PHE A 169 -1.38 -0.22 15.61
C PHE A 169 -2.38 0.53 14.73
N ALA A 170 -3.21 1.41 15.31
CA ALA A 170 -4.06 2.34 14.57
C ALA A 170 -3.34 3.60 14.06
N MET A 171 -2.04 3.82 14.32
CA MET A 171 -1.36 5.06 13.90
C MET A 171 -1.35 5.27 12.37
N PRO A 172 -1.10 4.27 11.51
CA PRO A 172 -1.15 4.47 10.06
C PRO A 172 -2.51 4.99 9.57
N ILE A 173 -3.59 4.55 10.22
CA ILE A 173 -4.98 5.00 9.99
C ILE A 173 -5.19 6.41 10.58
N ARG A 174 -4.79 6.62 11.84
CA ARG A 174 -5.01 7.86 12.62
C ARG A 174 -4.32 9.09 12.03
N GLU A 175 -3.10 8.92 11.54
CA GLU A 175 -2.23 10.03 11.10
C GLU A 175 -2.14 10.15 9.58
N GLY A 176 -3.04 9.47 8.85
CA GLY A 176 -3.10 9.52 7.38
C GLY A 176 -1.84 8.97 6.69
N LYS A 177 -1.02 8.19 7.40
CA LYS A 177 0.15 7.52 6.80
C LYS A 177 -0.31 6.48 5.78
N ALA A 178 -1.47 5.84 6.00
CA ALA A 178 -2.21 5.06 5.02
C ALA A 178 -3.56 5.73 4.72
N GLU A 179 -3.86 5.91 3.44
CA GLU A 179 -5.15 6.44 2.96
C GLU A 179 -6.14 5.29 2.65
N GLU A 180 -5.61 4.14 2.25
CA GLU A 180 -6.39 3.06 1.63
C GLU A 180 -6.15 1.74 2.36
N ILE A 181 -7.18 1.20 2.99
CA ILE A 181 -7.07 0.00 3.83
C ILE A 181 -7.66 -1.21 3.12
N TYR A 182 -6.94 -2.34 3.15
CA TYR A 182 -7.48 -3.65 2.77
C TYR A 182 -7.41 -4.60 3.97
N ILE A 183 -8.40 -5.47 4.12
CA ILE A 183 -8.48 -6.40 5.25
C ILE A 183 -8.47 -7.84 4.75
N VAL A 184 -7.46 -8.62 5.15
CA VAL A 184 -7.38 -10.05 4.88
C VAL A 184 -8.21 -10.81 5.91
N CYS A 185 -9.19 -11.56 5.42
CA CYS A 185 -10.14 -12.34 6.22
C CYS A 185 -10.40 -13.72 5.59
N SER A 186 -11.24 -14.51 6.23
CA SER A 186 -11.72 -15.82 5.77
C SER A 186 -13.12 -16.06 6.34
N GLY A 187 -13.79 -17.14 5.95
CA GLY A 187 -15.07 -17.57 6.52
C GLY A 187 -15.02 -18.01 7.99
N GLU A 188 -13.85 -17.94 8.65
CA GLU A 188 -13.74 -18.13 10.10
C GLU A 188 -14.41 -16.95 10.83
N MET A 189 -15.35 -17.22 11.75
CA MET A 189 -15.97 -16.21 12.64
C MET A 189 -14.94 -15.24 13.24
N MET A 190 -13.84 -15.75 13.80
CA MET A 190 -12.81 -14.90 14.40
C MET A 190 -12.05 -14.01 13.39
N ALA A 191 -12.00 -14.39 12.11
CA ALA A 191 -11.40 -13.56 11.06
C ALA A 191 -12.37 -12.44 10.63
N MET A 192 -13.67 -12.75 10.49
CA MET A 192 -14.70 -11.74 10.21
C MET A 192 -14.89 -10.78 11.39
N TYR A 193 -14.88 -11.27 12.63
CA TYR A 193 -14.94 -10.47 13.85
C TYR A 193 -13.74 -9.50 13.97
N ALA A 194 -12.52 -9.97 13.68
CA ALA A 194 -11.35 -9.10 13.61
C ALA A 194 -11.51 -8.03 12.52
N ALA A 195 -11.97 -8.41 11.32
CA ALA A 195 -12.23 -7.46 10.23
C ALA A 195 -13.29 -6.42 10.59
N ASN A 196 -14.36 -6.81 11.28
CA ASN A 196 -15.40 -5.90 11.76
C ASN A 196 -14.84 -4.89 12.79
N ASN A 197 -14.00 -5.34 13.73
CA ASN A 197 -13.35 -4.47 14.70
C ASN A 197 -12.31 -3.52 14.07
N ILE A 198 -11.59 -3.96 13.03
CA ILE A 198 -10.76 -3.09 12.20
C ILE A 198 -11.64 -2.03 11.51
N CYS A 199 -12.83 -2.40 11.01
CA CYS A 199 -13.79 -1.44 10.46
C CYS A 199 -14.30 -0.43 11.50
N LYS A 200 -14.58 -0.85 12.74
CA LYS A 200 -14.90 0.07 13.87
C LYS A 200 -13.73 1.05 14.12
N GLY A 201 -12.49 0.61 13.95
CA GLY A 201 -11.29 1.46 13.94
C GLY A 201 -11.23 2.46 12.79
N ILE A 202 -11.42 2.01 11.54
CA ILE A 202 -11.39 2.87 10.33
C ILE A 202 -12.48 3.94 10.44
N MET A 203 -13.72 3.55 10.74
CA MET A 203 -14.87 4.46 10.84
C MET A 203 -14.58 5.65 11.77
N LYS A 204 -14.01 5.37 12.94
CA LYS A 204 -13.65 6.39 13.96
C LYS A 204 -12.63 7.44 13.49
N PHE A 205 -11.80 7.13 12.51
CA PHE A 205 -10.80 8.07 11.96
C PHE A 205 -11.17 8.60 10.57
N ALA A 206 -12.10 7.96 9.86
CA ALA A 206 -12.54 8.35 8.53
C ALA A 206 -13.48 9.58 8.51
N GLU A 207 -14.12 9.90 9.64
CA GLU A 207 -14.93 11.11 9.82
C GLU A 207 -14.11 12.41 9.75
N THR A 208 -12.87 12.39 10.25
CA THR A 208 -11.97 13.56 10.35
C THR A 208 -10.72 13.44 9.49
N GLY A 209 -10.36 12.23 9.04
CA GLY A 209 -9.19 11.93 8.25
C GLY A 209 -9.50 11.37 6.85
N VAL A 210 -8.44 11.22 6.06
CA VAL A 210 -8.48 10.75 4.66
C VAL A 210 -8.68 9.24 4.50
N VAL A 211 -8.53 8.47 5.58
CA VAL A 211 -8.48 6.99 5.54
C VAL A 211 -9.81 6.33 5.16
N ARG A 212 -9.79 5.35 4.26
CA ARG A 212 -10.97 4.64 3.74
C ARG A 212 -10.70 3.14 3.57
N LEU A 213 -11.74 2.32 3.65
CA LEU A 213 -11.68 0.89 3.32
C LEU A 213 -11.81 0.70 1.80
N GLY A 214 -10.78 0.15 1.16
CA GLY A 214 -10.78 -0.25 -0.26
C GLY A 214 -11.46 -1.60 -0.51
N GLY A 215 -11.40 -2.50 0.49
CA GLY A 215 -12.25 -3.69 0.56
C GLY A 215 -11.64 -4.88 1.30
N LEU A 216 -12.32 -6.02 1.23
CA LEU A 216 -11.90 -7.27 1.84
C LEU A 216 -11.11 -8.13 0.84
N ILE A 217 -10.10 -8.84 1.33
CA ILE A 217 -9.40 -9.90 0.60
C ILE A 217 -9.70 -11.21 1.32
N CYS A 218 -10.44 -12.12 0.69
CA CYS A 218 -10.67 -13.43 1.25
C CYS A 218 -9.43 -14.30 1.00
N ASN A 219 -8.76 -14.79 2.04
CA ASN A 219 -7.71 -15.79 1.93
C ASN A 219 -8.24 -17.13 2.42
N SER A 220 -8.65 -17.98 1.47
CA SER A 220 -9.50 -19.15 1.70
C SER A 220 -8.99 -20.06 2.80
N ARG A 221 -9.93 -20.51 3.64
CA ARG A 221 -9.75 -21.60 4.61
C ARG A 221 -10.47 -22.88 4.17
N ASN A 222 -11.05 -22.88 2.98
CA ASN A 222 -11.93 -23.93 2.47
C ASN A 222 -13.13 -24.14 3.39
N VAL A 223 -13.74 -23.03 3.83
CA VAL A 223 -15.03 -23.05 4.53
C VAL A 223 -16.15 -23.21 3.48
N ASP A 224 -17.22 -23.93 3.82
CA ASP A 224 -18.36 -24.06 2.93
C ASP A 224 -18.98 -22.68 2.64
N ARG A 225 -19.26 -22.41 1.36
CA ARG A 225 -19.81 -21.13 0.86
C ARG A 225 -18.99 -19.88 1.25
N GLU A 226 -17.69 -20.04 1.53
CA GLU A 226 -16.79 -18.96 2.00
C GLU A 226 -16.76 -17.73 1.09
N ARG A 227 -16.88 -17.91 -0.23
CA ARG A 227 -16.99 -16.82 -1.20
C ARG A 227 -18.26 -16.00 -0.97
N ASP A 228 -19.43 -16.65 -1.03
CA ASP A 228 -20.74 -16.01 -0.86
C ASP A 228 -20.80 -15.23 0.47
N LEU A 229 -20.31 -15.86 1.54
CA LEU A 229 -20.25 -15.32 2.90
C LEU A 229 -19.43 -14.02 2.98
N ILE A 230 -18.24 -13.99 2.38
CA ILE A 230 -17.36 -12.81 2.42
C ILE A 230 -17.79 -11.74 1.41
N GLU A 231 -18.40 -12.11 0.29
CA GLU A 231 -19.06 -11.16 -0.61
C GLU A 231 -20.25 -10.46 0.08
N GLU A 232 -21.10 -11.20 0.81
CA GLU A 232 -22.21 -10.63 1.58
C GLU A 232 -21.74 -9.82 2.80
N PHE A 233 -20.72 -10.28 3.52
CA PHE A 233 -20.11 -9.52 4.61
C PHE A 233 -19.55 -8.18 4.12
N ALA A 234 -18.87 -8.18 2.97
CA ALA A 234 -18.40 -6.95 2.33
C ALA A 234 -19.55 -5.99 1.99
N LYS A 235 -20.64 -6.51 1.39
CA LYS A 235 -21.85 -5.73 1.09
C LYS A 235 -22.45 -5.08 2.34
N ARG A 236 -22.59 -5.82 3.45
CA ARG A 236 -23.12 -5.30 4.72
C ARG A 236 -22.20 -4.24 5.34
N LEU A 237 -20.88 -4.42 5.26
CA LEU A 237 -19.88 -3.39 5.59
C LEU A 237 -19.90 -2.16 4.66
N GLY A 238 -20.64 -2.19 3.56
CA GLY A 238 -20.72 -1.13 2.55
C GLY A 238 -19.54 -1.09 1.56
N THR A 239 -18.81 -2.20 1.42
CA THR A 239 -17.62 -2.34 0.57
C THR A 239 -17.72 -3.56 -0.37
N GLN A 240 -16.61 -3.97 -0.97
CA GLN A 240 -16.48 -5.10 -1.88
C GLN A 240 -15.51 -6.17 -1.35
N MET A 241 -15.68 -7.41 -1.79
CA MET A 241 -14.58 -8.40 -1.77
C MET A 241 -13.74 -8.19 -3.04
N VAL A 242 -12.50 -7.75 -2.86
CA VAL A 242 -11.59 -7.28 -3.92
C VAL A 242 -10.97 -8.44 -4.68
N HIS A 243 -10.68 -9.54 -3.98
CA HIS A 243 -10.37 -10.83 -4.57
C HIS A 243 -10.66 -11.97 -3.58
N PHE A 244 -10.81 -13.18 -4.13
CA PHE A 244 -10.82 -14.43 -3.37
C PHE A 244 -9.54 -15.19 -3.73
N VAL A 245 -8.57 -15.22 -2.81
CA VAL A 245 -7.33 -15.98 -2.93
C VAL A 245 -7.62 -17.42 -2.51
N PRO A 246 -7.55 -18.41 -3.42
CA PRO A 246 -7.81 -19.80 -3.07
C PRO A 246 -6.65 -20.41 -2.27
N ARG A 247 -6.92 -21.54 -1.61
CA ARG A 247 -5.96 -22.26 -0.77
C ARG A 247 -5.11 -23.21 -1.62
N ASP A 248 -3.88 -22.80 -1.95
CA ASP A 248 -2.93 -23.63 -2.71
C ASP A 248 -1.69 -24.00 -1.88
N ASN A 249 -1.18 -25.23 -2.07
CA ASN A 249 0.05 -25.72 -1.48
C ASN A 249 1.31 -25.13 -2.15
N ASP A 250 1.20 -24.57 -3.36
CA ASP A 250 2.28 -23.81 -4.00
C ASP A 250 2.69 -22.57 -3.20
N VAL A 251 1.78 -22.01 -2.37
CA VAL A 251 2.12 -20.99 -1.38
C VAL A 251 3.15 -21.51 -0.38
N GLN A 252 2.91 -22.68 0.22
CA GLN A 252 3.84 -23.29 1.18
C GLN A 252 5.15 -23.72 0.53
N ARG A 253 5.11 -24.19 -0.73
CA ARG A 253 6.33 -24.53 -1.50
C ARG A 253 7.19 -23.29 -1.77
N ALA A 254 6.58 -22.15 -2.11
CA ALA A 254 7.26 -20.88 -2.26
C ALA A 254 7.83 -20.36 -0.92
N GLU A 255 7.03 -20.41 0.16
CA GLU A 255 7.44 -20.01 1.51
C GLU A 255 8.65 -20.82 2.04
N ILE A 256 8.68 -22.14 1.80
CA ILE A 256 9.83 -23.01 2.13
C ILE A 256 11.09 -22.59 1.35
N ASN A 257 10.93 -22.23 0.07
CA ASN A 257 11.99 -21.67 -0.76
C ASN A 257 12.28 -20.18 -0.47
N ARG A 258 11.57 -19.58 0.50
CA ARG A 258 11.72 -18.19 0.97
C ARG A 258 11.45 -17.14 -0.10
N LYS A 259 10.54 -17.45 -1.02
CA LYS A 259 10.14 -16.65 -2.17
C LYS A 259 8.64 -16.37 -2.13
N THR A 260 8.19 -15.37 -2.88
CA THR A 260 6.78 -15.26 -3.26
C THR A 260 6.44 -16.34 -4.30
N VAL A 261 5.16 -16.67 -4.51
CA VAL A 261 4.74 -17.59 -5.59
C VAL A 261 5.12 -17.02 -6.96
N ILE A 262 5.00 -15.69 -7.15
CA ILE A 262 5.42 -14.96 -8.36
C ILE A 262 6.90 -15.24 -8.69
N ASP A 263 7.77 -15.23 -7.70
CA ASP A 263 9.23 -15.44 -7.83
C ASP A 263 9.66 -16.92 -7.76
N TRP A 264 8.82 -17.79 -7.19
CA TRP A 264 9.08 -19.23 -7.06
C TRP A 264 8.66 -20.02 -8.30
N ASN A 265 7.43 -19.80 -8.77
CA ASN A 265 6.93 -20.38 -10.00
C ASN A 265 5.84 -19.46 -10.58
N SER A 266 6.22 -18.68 -11.58
CA SER A 266 5.37 -17.69 -12.24
C SER A 266 4.27 -18.28 -13.11
N GLU A 267 4.23 -19.60 -13.33
CA GLU A 267 3.28 -20.28 -14.23
C GLU A 267 2.05 -20.90 -13.52
N VAL A 268 2.12 -21.13 -12.20
CA VAL A 268 1.03 -21.82 -11.46
C VAL A 268 -0.21 -20.93 -11.31
N ASN A 269 -1.39 -21.54 -11.13
CA ASN A 269 -2.63 -20.76 -11.01
C ASN A 269 -2.57 -19.71 -9.89
N GLN A 270 -2.00 -20.06 -8.74
CA GLN A 270 -1.86 -19.16 -7.60
C GLN A 270 -1.05 -17.88 -7.93
N ALA A 271 -0.09 -17.93 -8.86
CA ALA A 271 0.59 -16.73 -9.35
C ALA A 271 -0.39 -15.79 -10.09
N ASN A 272 -1.30 -16.36 -10.89
CA ASN A 272 -2.33 -15.61 -11.60
C ASN A 272 -3.44 -15.07 -10.69
N GLU A 273 -3.74 -15.74 -9.58
CA GLU A 273 -4.62 -15.21 -8.52
C GLU A 273 -4.01 -13.94 -7.90
N TYR A 274 -2.73 -13.97 -7.52
CA TYR A 274 -2.05 -12.78 -6.98
C TYR A 274 -1.89 -11.66 -8.01
N ARG A 275 -1.64 -11.98 -9.29
CA ARG A 275 -1.70 -10.99 -10.39
C ARG A 275 -3.10 -10.39 -10.58
N THR A 276 -4.16 -11.14 -10.29
CA THR A 276 -5.54 -10.66 -10.38
C THR A 276 -5.87 -9.74 -9.21
N LEU A 277 -5.54 -10.14 -7.98
CA LEU A 277 -5.62 -9.28 -6.80
C LEU A 277 -4.82 -7.97 -6.99
N ALA A 278 -3.59 -8.04 -7.49
CA ALA A 278 -2.78 -6.87 -7.81
C ALA A 278 -3.46 -5.93 -8.82
N LYS A 279 -4.01 -6.48 -9.91
CA LYS A 279 -4.75 -5.69 -10.92
C LYS A 279 -6.05 -5.10 -10.38
N ASN A 280 -6.74 -5.79 -9.47
CA ASN A 280 -7.96 -5.31 -8.84
C ASN A 280 -7.66 -4.14 -7.88
N ILE A 281 -6.58 -4.24 -7.09
CA ILE A 281 -6.08 -3.13 -6.25
C ILE A 281 -5.61 -1.96 -7.14
N ASP A 282 -4.79 -2.20 -8.17
CA ASP A 282 -4.25 -1.15 -9.05
C ASP A 282 -5.36 -0.34 -9.74
N LYS A 283 -6.50 -0.96 -10.01
CA LYS A 283 -7.68 -0.34 -10.63
C LYS A 283 -8.79 0.06 -9.65
N ASN A 284 -8.64 -0.17 -8.34
CA ASN A 284 -9.72 0.09 -7.40
C ASN A 284 -10.02 1.59 -7.27
N THR A 285 -11.28 1.96 -7.45
CA THR A 285 -11.81 3.31 -7.20
C THR A 285 -12.90 3.33 -6.12
N MET A 286 -13.35 2.16 -5.63
CA MET A 286 -14.26 2.07 -4.48
C MET A 286 -13.44 2.15 -3.19
N THR A 287 -13.52 3.30 -2.53
CA THR A 287 -13.03 3.47 -1.16
C THR A 287 -14.12 4.10 -0.31
N VAL A 288 -14.39 3.51 0.86
CA VAL A 288 -15.60 3.84 1.66
C VAL A 288 -15.27 4.11 3.13
N ILE A 289 -16.18 4.81 3.81
CA ILE A 289 -16.29 4.71 5.28
C ILE A 289 -17.11 3.44 5.53
N PRO A 290 -16.55 2.41 6.21
CA PRO A 290 -17.26 1.17 6.42
C PRO A 290 -18.42 1.34 7.41
N LYS A 291 -19.38 0.41 7.35
CA LYS A 291 -20.50 0.29 8.28
C LYS A 291 -20.33 -0.99 9.11
N PRO A 292 -19.65 -0.94 10.26
CA PRO A 292 -19.42 -2.13 11.07
C PRO A 292 -20.73 -2.72 11.57
N LEU A 293 -20.83 -4.05 11.52
CA LEU A 293 -22.00 -4.80 12.00
C LEU A 293 -22.00 -4.86 13.53
N GLU A 294 -23.16 -5.09 14.13
CA GLU A 294 -23.22 -5.62 15.50
C GLU A 294 -23.08 -7.14 15.55
N ILE A 295 -22.82 -7.68 16.74
CA ILE A 295 -22.37 -9.07 16.90
C ILE A 295 -23.46 -10.07 16.49
N GLU A 296 -24.72 -9.75 16.77
CA GLU A 296 -25.89 -10.54 16.42
C GLU A 296 -26.10 -10.60 14.90
N GLU A 297 -25.78 -9.52 14.17
CA GLU A 297 -25.86 -9.49 12.69
C GLU A 297 -24.76 -10.34 12.04
N LEU A 298 -23.58 -10.36 12.67
CA LEU A 298 -22.43 -11.16 12.23
C LEU A 298 -22.66 -12.66 12.50
N GLU A 299 -23.22 -13.00 13.65
CA GLU A 299 -23.62 -14.38 13.99
C GLU A 299 -24.78 -14.86 13.11
N ALA A 300 -25.77 -14.02 12.84
CA ALA A 300 -26.85 -14.33 11.91
C ALA A 300 -26.32 -14.61 10.49
N LEU A 301 -25.38 -13.81 10.00
CA LEU A 301 -24.73 -14.02 8.70
C LEU A 301 -23.97 -15.36 8.64
N LEU A 302 -23.29 -15.75 9.72
CA LEU A 302 -22.60 -17.04 9.79
C LEU A 302 -23.57 -18.23 9.83
N MET A 303 -24.73 -18.09 10.47
CA MET A 303 -25.77 -19.11 10.43
C MET A 303 -26.40 -19.22 9.02
N GLU A 304 -26.66 -18.09 8.35
CA GLU A 304 -27.25 -18.00 7.00
C GLU A 304 -26.41 -18.70 5.91
N TYR A 305 -25.08 -18.63 6.00
CA TYR A 305 -24.17 -19.20 4.99
C TYR A 305 -23.43 -20.47 5.43
N GLY A 306 -23.20 -20.67 6.73
CA GLY A 306 -22.35 -21.73 7.27
C GLY A 306 -23.06 -22.94 7.88
N LEU A 307 -24.40 -22.93 7.98
CA LEU A 307 -25.18 -24.05 8.54
C LEU A 307 -26.25 -24.63 7.60
N PHE A 308 -26.54 -23.97 6.47
CA PHE A 308 -27.61 -24.37 5.55
C PHE A 308 -27.10 -24.49 4.10
N ASN A 309 -27.27 -25.70 3.56
CA ASN A 309 -27.06 -26.09 2.16
C ASN A 309 -28.39 -26.01 1.39
#